data_AF-A0A392V4X2-F1
#
_entry.id   AF-A0A392V4X2-F1
#
_cell.length_a   1.000
_cell.length_b   1.000
_cell.length_c   1.000
_cell.angle_alpha   90.00
_cell.angle_beta   90.00
_cell.angle_gamma   90.00
#
_symmetry.space_group_name_H-M   'P 1'
#
loop_
_entity.id
_entity.type
_entity.pdbx_description
1 polymer ?
#
loop_
_entity_poly.entity_id
_entity_poly.type
_entity_poly.pdbx_seq_one_letter_code
_entity_poly.pdbx_strand_id
1 'polypeptide(L)' 'MKASQSLQKSYHDKRRKGIEFQEGDHVFLRVTSTTGVERALKSRKLTS' A
#
# COMPACT_ATOMS: atom_id res chain seq x y z
N MET A 1 -9.48 -26.97 -15.42
CA MET A 1 -9.22 -26.29 -14.13
C MET A 1 -8.67 -24.88 -14.38
N LYS A 2 -9.52 -23.92 -14.78
CA LYS A 2 -9.10 -22.52 -15.08
C LYS A 2 -10.03 -21.46 -14.48
N ALA A 3 -11.24 -21.84 -14.08
CA ALA A 3 -12.24 -20.92 -13.52
C ALA A 3 -11.82 -20.30 -12.18
N SER A 4 -11.12 -21.04 -11.31
CA SER A 4 -10.66 -20.49 -10.02
C SER A 4 -9.56 -19.43 -10.19
N GLN A 5 -8.64 -19.62 -11.13
CA GLN A 5 -7.57 -18.65 -11.43
C GLN A 5 -8.10 -17.37 -12.09
N SER A 6 -9.10 -17.47 -12.98
CA SER A 6 -9.71 -16.28 -13.59
C SER A 6 -10.48 -15.45 -12.56
N LEU A 7 -11.18 -16.09 -11.62
CA LEU A 7 -11.86 -15.41 -10.53
C LEU A 7 -10.88 -14.67 -9.60
N GLN A 8 -9.79 -15.34 -9.18
CA GLN A 8 -8.75 -14.71 -8.35
C GLN A 8 -8.06 -13.55 -9.05
N LYS A 9 -7.73 -13.69 -10.33
CA LYS A 9 -7.10 -12.63 -11.13
C LYS A 9 -8.04 -11.44 -11.28
N SER A 10 -9.33 -11.67 -11.54
CA SER A 10 -10.33 -10.59 -11.61
C SER A 10 -10.49 -9.84 -10.29
N TYR A 11 -10.36 -10.53 -9.15
CA TYR A 11 -10.39 -9.91 -7.83
C TYR A 11 -9.15 -9.03 -7.60
N HIS A 12 -8.00 -9.47 -8.09
CA HIS A 12 -6.75 -8.74 -7.95
C HIS A 12 -6.70 -7.51 -8.86
N ASP A 13 -7.13 -7.65 -10.11
CA ASP A 13 -7.14 -6.58 -11.13
C ASP A 13 -8.13 -5.46 -10.74
N LYS A 14 -9.30 -5.80 -10.20
CA LYS A 14 -10.31 -4.80 -9.76
C LYS A 14 -9.85 -3.96 -8.56
N ARG A 15 -8.99 -4.51 -7.69
CA ARG A 15 -8.51 -3.84 -6.47
C ARG A 15 -7.28 -2.96 -6.68
N ARG A 16 -6.65 -3.04 -7.85
CA ARG A 16 -5.43 -2.30 -8.20
C ARG A 16 -5.67 -1.35 -9.38
N LYS A 17 -6.84 -0.72 -9.45
CA LYS A 17 -7.01 0.40 -10.38
C LYS A 17 -6.08 1.51 -9.90
N GLY A 18 -5.16 1.96 -10.76
CA GLY A 18 -4.33 3.13 -10.49
C GLY A 18 -5.24 4.30 -10.15
N ILE A 19 -5.04 4.89 -8.98
CA ILE A 19 -5.82 6.07 -8.60
C ILE A 19 -5.11 7.25 -9.25
N GLU A 20 -5.75 7.82 -10.28
CA GLU A 20 -5.30 9.06 -10.93
C GLU A 20 -5.97 10.21 -10.17
N PHE A 21 -5.16 11.12 -9.62
CA PHE A 21 -5.64 12.32 -8.93
C PHE A 21 -5.55 13.51 -9.88
N GLN A 22 -6.54 14.39 -9.85
CA GLN A 22 -6.54 15.67 -10.55
C GLN A 22 -6.19 16.82 -9.61
N GLU A 23 -5.77 17.95 -10.16
CA GLU A 23 -5.51 19.17 -9.37
C GLU A 23 -6.80 19.62 -8.65
N GLY A 24 -6.76 19.68 -7.31
CA GLY A 24 -7.91 20.02 -6.46
C GLY A 24 -8.55 18.84 -5.73
N ASP A 25 -8.16 17.60 -6.04
CA ASP A 25 -8.61 16.43 -5.30
C ASP A 25 -8.03 16.38 -3.88
N HIS A 26 -8.91 16.33 -2.88
CA HIS A 26 -8.50 16.23 -1.47
C HIS A 26 -8.51 14.75 -1.06
N VAL A 27 -7.33 14.21 -0.77
CA VAL A 27 -7.17 12.80 -0.41
C VAL A 27 -6.50 12.62 0.94
N PHE A 28 -7.03 11.67 1.71
CA PHE A 28 -6.49 11.32 3.01
C PHE A 28 -5.63 10.07 2.87
N LEU A 29 -4.32 10.20 3.12
CA LEU A 29 -3.43 9.05 3.21
C LEU A 29 -3.59 8.37 4.56
N ARG A 30 -4.05 7.11 4.57
CA ARG A 30 -4.02 6.30 5.78
C ARG A 30 -2.61 5.75 6.01
N VAL A 31 -1.86 6.41 6.88
CA VAL A 31 -0.54 5.94 7.32
C VAL A 31 -0.72 5.00 8.51
N THR A 32 -0.36 3.74 8.35
CA THR A 32 -0.12 2.83 9.49
C THR A 32 1.36 2.86 9.80
N SER A 33 1.74 3.12 11.05
CA SER A 33 3.13 2.96 11.49
C SER A 33 3.57 1.52 11.25
N THR A 34 4.49 1.31 10.30
CA THR A 34 5.05 -0.01 9.97
C THR A 34 5.89 -0.57 11.12
N THR A 35 6.38 0.31 11.99
CA THR A 35 6.89 -0.02 13.30
C THR A 35 5.73 -0.25 14.27
N GLY A 36 5.46 -1.52 14.58
CA GLY A 36 4.67 -1.85 15.76
C GLY A 36 5.34 -1.24 17.00
N VAL A 37 4.57 -0.97 18.06
CA VAL A 37 5.04 -0.39 19.34
C VAL A 37 6.27 -1.13 19.90
N GLU A 38 6.44 -2.40 19.53
CA GLU A 38 7.55 -3.27 19.94
C GLU A 38 8.79 -3.22 19.02
N ARG A 39 8.68 -2.69 17.79
CA ARG A 39 9.81 -2.54 16.87
C ARG A 39 10.40 -1.14 17.00
N ALA A 40 11.22 -0.94 18.03
CA ALA A 40 12.03 0.26 18.15
C ALA A 40 13.05 0.33 17.00
N LEU A 41 12.91 1.30 16.09
CA LEU A 41 13.97 1.65 15.15
C LEU A 41 15.05 2.39 15.94
N LYS A 42 16.16 1.70 16.25
CA LYS A 42 17.33 2.36 16.82
C LYS A 42 17.84 3.37 15.79
N SER A 43 17.81 4.66 16.14
CA SER A 43 18.42 5.71 15.33
C SER A 43 19.93 5.48 15.28
N ARG A 44 20.48 5.21 14.09
CA ARG A 44 21.93 5.20 13.87
C ARG A 44 22.33 6.54 13.27
N LYS A 45 23.28 7.23 13.90
CA LYS A 45 23.87 8.46 13.36
C LYS A 45 24.52 8.10 12.01
N LEU A 46 24.03 8.69 10.93
CA LEU A 46 24.68 8.59 9.63
C LEU A 46 25.86 9.56 9.66
N THR A 47 27.05 9.02 9.86
CA THR A 47 28.29 9.76 9.63
C THR A 47 28.61 9.73 8.14
N SER A 48 28.89 10.90 7.57
CA SER A 48 29.36 11.05 6.18
C SER A 48 30.73 10.42 5.97
#